data_AF-A0A2K3QKY7-F1
#
_entry.id   AF-A0A2K3QKY7-F1
#
_cell.length_a   1.000
_cell.length_b   1.000
_cell.length_c   1.000
_cell.angle_alpha   90.00
_cell.angle_beta   90.00
_cell.angle_gamma   90.00
#
_symmetry.space_group_name_H-M   'P 1'
#
loop_
_entity.id
_entity.type
_entity.pdbx_description
1 polymer ?
#
loop_
_entity_poly.entity_id
_entity_poly.type
_entity_poly.pdbx_seq_one_letter_code
_entity_poly.pdbx_strand_id
1 'polypeptide(L)' 'MLAVSRGPGICVGQDFALTEMAYCFGSPEQRYEKVEYRGDWEAQSLWADIIGAPALVACRLGPLSQGHDDE' A
#
# COMPACT_ATOMS: atom_id res chain seq x y z
N MET A 1 -10.34 12.50 -1.68
CA MET A 1 -9.30 11.94 -0.79
C MET A 1 -9.38 12.66 0.54
N LEU A 2 -9.87 11.97 1.57
CA LEU A 2 -9.55 12.16 3.00
C LEU A 2 -10.19 10.96 3.71
N ALA A 3 -9.45 9.85 3.80
CA ALA A 3 -9.83 8.67 4.57
C ALA A 3 -9.73 8.90 6.09
N VAL A 4 -9.52 10.15 6.50
CA VAL A 4 -9.10 10.54 7.83
C VAL A 4 -9.76 11.87 8.17
N SER A 5 -10.76 11.78 9.04
CA SER A 5 -11.64 12.87 9.46
C SER A 5 -10.83 14.05 10.01
N ARG A 6 -11.03 15.26 9.48
CA ARG A 6 -10.55 16.52 10.07
C ARG A 6 -11.63 17.07 11.00
N GLY A 7 -11.38 17.12 12.32
CA GLY A 7 -12.34 17.60 13.33
C GLY A 7 -12.08 17.07 14.74
N PRO A 8 -12.93 17.33 15.74
CA PRO A 8 -12.74 16.90 17.14
C PRO A 8 -12.75 15.37 17.37
N GLY A 9 -13.05 14.58 16.34
CA GLY A 9 -12.89 13.11 16.31
C GLY A 9 -11.78 12.65 15.36
N ILE A 10 -10.69 13.42 15.25
CA ILE A 10 -9.53 13.10 14.42
C ILE A 10 -8.82 11.85 14.93
N CYS A 11 -8.32 11.01 14.02
CA CYS A 11 -7.47 9.90 14.41
C CYS A 11 -6.10 10.47 14.83
N VAL A 12 -5.71 10.25 16.08
CA VAL A 12 -4.43 10.71 16.63
C VAL A 12 -3.23 10.02 15.97
N GLY A 13 -3.42 8.80 15.46
CA GLY A 13 -2.39 8.00 14.80
C GLY A 13 -2.24 8.29 13.30
N GLN A 14 -2.85 9.34 12.76
CA GLN A 14 -2.86 9.62 11.31
C GLN A 14 -1.47 9.78 10.73
N ASP A 15 -0.65 10.63 11.33
CA ASP A 15 0.69 10.92 10.83
C ASP A 15 1.61 9.69 10.95
N PHE A 16 1.44 8.91 12.01
CA PHE A 16 2.15 7.66 12.20
C PHE A 16 1.75 6.62 11.12
N ALA A 17 0.45 6.41 10.91
CA ALA A 17 -0.04 5.48 9.89
C ALA A 17 0.37 5.90 8.48
N LEU A 18 0.36 7.20 8.16
CA LEU A 18 0.85 7.72 6.88
C LEU A 18 2.35 7.49 6.71
N THR A 19 3.13 7.67 7.79
CA THR A 19 4.57 7.42 7.79
C THR A 19 4.87 5.93 7.57
N GLU A 20 4.15 5.05 8.25
CA GLU A 20 4.30 3.60 8.06
C GLU A 20 3.89 3.15 6.66
N MET A 21 2.77 3.66 6.14
CA MET A 21 2.37 3.39 4.75
C MET A 21 3.45 3.87 3.76
N ALA A 22 4.00 5.08 3.94
CA ALA A 22 5.07 5.59 3.09
C ALA A 22 6.35 4.74 3.19
N TYR A 23 6.71 4.25 4.37
CA TYR A 23 7.85 3.34 4.54
C TYR A 23 7.63 1.99 3.84
N CYS A 24 6.41 1.43 3.98
CA CYS A 24 6.02 0.17 3.36
C CYS A 24 5.96 0.26 1.83
N PHE A 25 5.52 1.38 1.26
CA PHE A 25 5.44 1.58 -0.20
C PHE A 25 6.74 2.12 -0.82
N GLY A 26 7.49 2.96 -0.11
CA GLY A 26 8.75 3.50 -0.60
C GLY A 26 9.87 2.46 -0.71
N SER A 27 9.87 1.42 0.14
CA SER A 27 10.90 0.38 0.11
C SER A 27 10.83 -0.50 -1.16
N PRO A 28 9.65 -0.95 -1.63
CA PRO A 28 9.48 -1.59 -2.93
C PRO A 28 9.77 -0.67 -4.12
N GLU A 29 9.31 0.58 -4.12
CA GLU A 29 9.47 1.52 -5.24
C GLU A 29 10.95 1.85 -5.53
N GLN A 30 11.80 1.81 -4.50
CA GLN A 30 13.25 1.94 -4.65
C GLN A 30 13.92 0.73 -5.31
N ARG A 31 13.25 -0.42 -5.38
CA ARG A 31 13.84 -1.70 -5.83
C ARG A 31 13.12 -2.33 -7.03
N TYR A 32 11.87 -1.95 -7.27
CA TYR A 32 10.98 -2.54 -8.25
C TYR A 32 10.22 -1.43 -8.98
N GLU A 33 10.20 -1.49 -10.31
CA GLU A 33 9.55 -0.47 -11.14
C GLU A 33 8.01 -0.55 -11.04
N LYS A 34 7.48 -1.76 -10.82
CA LYS A 34 6.04 -2.03 -10.85
C LYS A 34 5.64 -3.00 -9.75
N VAL A 35 4.51 -2.67 -9.11
CA VAL A 35 3.81 -3.53 -8.16
C VAL A 35 2.43 -3.84 -8.75
N GLU A 36 2.22 -5.08 -9.16
CA GLU A 36 0.93 -5.53 -9.70
C GLU A 36 0.19 -6.39 -8.68
N TYR A 37 -1.05 -6.03 -8.35
CA TYR A 37 -1.90 -6.87 -7.53
C TYR A 37 -2.23 -8.18 -8.26
N ARG A 38 -2.03 -9.31 -7.57
CA ARG A 38 -2.35 -10.67 -8.05
C ARG A 38 -3.23 -11.45 -7.07
N GLY A 39 -3.76 -10.79 -6.04
CA GLY A 39 -4.76 -11.39 -5.16
C GLY A 39 -6.13 -11.47 -5.83
N ASP A 40 -7.06 -12.13 -5.15
CA ASP A 40 -8.46 -12.16 -5.53
C ASP A 40 -9.19 -11.00 -4.86
N TRP A 41 -9.85 -10.15 -5.65
CA TRP A 41 -10.60 -9.00 -5.13
C TRP A 41 -11.95 -9.42 -4.54
N GLU A 42 -12.52 -10.52 -5.03
CA GLU A 42 -13.80 -11.04 -4.58
C GLU A 42 -13.67 -11.81 -3.26
N ALA A 43 -12.45 -12.27 -2.93
CA ALA A 43 -12.14 -12.95 -1.67
C ALA A 43 -11.87 -11.97 -0.51
N GLN A 44 -12.47 -10.78 -0.50
CA GLN A 44 -12.34 -9.86 0.62
C GLN A 44 -12.98 -10.45 1.88
N SER A 45 -12.21 -10.50 2.96
CA SER A 45 -12.71 -10.83 4.27
C SER A 45 -13.00 -9.55 5.03
N LEU A 46 -14.22 -9.41 5.54
CA LEU A 46 -14.55 -8.36 6.51
C LEU A 46 -14.08 -8.80 7.89
N TRP A 47 -13.23 -7.99 8.50
CA TRP A 47 -12.81 -8.16 9.88
C TRP A 47 -13.58 -7.15 10.73
N ALA A 48 -14.25 -7.65 11.76
CA ALA A 48 -15.09 -6.87 12.67
C ALA A 48 -16.15 -5.99 11.96
N ASP A 49 -16.70 -6.47 10.84
CA ASP A 49 -17.76 -5.85 10.01
C ASP A 49 -17.46 -4.45 9.43
N ILE A 50 -16.29 -3.88 9.73
CA ILE A 50 -15.96 -2.47 9.44
C ILE A 50 -14.68 -2.37 8.59
N ILE A 51 -13.78 -3.35 8.69
CA ILE A 51 -12.50 -3.33 7.99
C ILE A 51 -12.51 -4.37 6.87
N GLY A 52 -12.56 -3.90 5.63
CA GLY A 52 -12.35 -4.74 4.45
C GLY A 52 -10.87 -4.88 4.15
N ALA A 53 -10.37 -6.11 4.11
CA ALA A 53 -9.01 -6.42 3.66
C ALA A 53 -9.04 -7.62 2.71
N PRO A 54 -8.18 -7.65 1.67
CA PRO A 54 -8.03 -8.84 0.84
C PRO A 54 -7.55 -10.01 1.72
N ALA A 55 -8.14 -11.19 1.56
CA ALA A 55 -7.80 -12.37 2.38
C ALA A 55 -6.32 -12.81 2.23
N LEU A 56 -5.69 -12.47 1.10
CA LEU A 56 -4.28 -12.67 0.86
C LEU A 56 -3.71 -11.48 0.09
N VAL A 57 -2.70 -10.82 0.64
CA VAL A 57 -1.96 -9.77 -0.08
C VAL A 57 -0.91 -10.45 -0.97
N ALA A 58 -1.26 -10.68 -2.23
CA ALA A 58 -0.34 -11.18 -3.24
C ALA A 58 -0.06 -10.08 -4.26
N CYS A 59 1.19 -9.62 -4.32
CA CYS A 59 1.66 -8.67 -5.33
C CYS A 59 2.82 -9.29 -6.11
N ARG A 60 2.83 -9.08 -7.43
CA ARG A 60 3.99 -9.34 -8.27
C ARG A 60 4.84 -8.09 -8.33
N LEU A 61 6.13 -8.23 -8.02
CA LEU A 61 7.12 -7.17 -8.12
C LEU A 61 7.89 -7.33 -9.43
N GLY A 62 7.86 -6.31 -10.29
CA GLY A 62 8.66 -6.25 -11.52
C GLY A 62 10.04 -5.66 -11.23
N PRO A 63 11.14 -6.22 -11.77
CA PRO A 63 12.48 -5.68 -11.55
C PRO A 63 12.58 -4.23 -12.06
N LEU A 64 13.39 -3.40 -11.40
CA LEU A 64 13.82 -2.12 -11.97
C LEU A 64 14.60 -2.38 -13.26
N SER A 65 14.14 -1.83 -14.39
CA SER A 65 15.00 -1.77 -15.57
C SER A 65 16.24 -0.95 -15.21
N GLN A 66 17.41 -1.58 -15.13
CA GLN A 66 18.67 -0.83 -15.10
C GLN A 66 18.76 -0.07 -16.42
N GLY A 67 18.57 1.24 -16.37
CA GLY A 67 19.05 2.13 -17.42
C GLY A 67 20.55 1.93 -17.50
N HIS A 68 20.99 1.23 -18.54
CA HIS A 68 22.36 1.25 -18.97
C HIS A 68 22.59 2.65 -19.55
N ASP A 69 23.19 3.55 -18.76
CA ASP A 69 23.73 4.80 -19.28
C ASP A 69 24.97 4.45 -20.12
N ASP A 70 24.76 4.03 -21.36
CA ASP A 70 25.78 3.92 -22.42
C ASP A 70 25.86 5.30 -23.10
N GLU A 71 26.78 6.15 -22.66
CA GLU A 71 27.53 7.07 -23.54
C GLU A 71 28.93 7.33 -22.99
#